data_AF-A0A485B6P2-F1
#
_entry.id   AF-A0A485B6P2-F1
#
_cell.length_a   1.000
_cell.length_b   1.000
_cell.length_c   1.000
_cell.angle_alpha   90.00
_cell.angle_beta   90.00
_cell.angle_gamma   90.00
#
_symmetry.space_group_name_H-M   'P 1'
#
loop_
_entity.id
_entity.type
_entity.pdbx_description
1 polymer ?
#
loop_
_entity_poly.entity_id
_entity_poly.type
_entity_poly.pdbx_seq_one_letter_code
_entity_poly.pdbx_strand_id
1 'polypeptide(L)'
;MRAGGFAEGKACLRAKIDMASPFIVMRDPVLYRIKFADHHQTGSKWCIYPMYDFTHCISDALEGITHSLCTLEFQDNRRLYDWVLDNISIPVHPRQYEFSRLNLEYTVMSKRKLNLLVTDQAR
;
A
#
# COMPACT_ATOMS: atom_id res chain seq x y z
N MET A 1 -9.25 13.42 -12.36
CA MET A 1 -8.30 12.28 -12.32
C MET A 1 -8.85 11.07 -13.09
N ARG A 2 -9.92 10.41 -12.61
CA ARG A 2 -10.50 9.19 -13.25
C ARG A 2 -10.86 9.33 -14.73
N ALA A 3 -11.32 10.51 -15.17
CA ALA A 3 -11.66 10.76 -16.58
C ALA A 3 -10.44 10.99 -17.48
N GLY A 4 -9.21 10.83 -16.99
CA GLY A 4 -7.98 10.98 -17.78
C GLY A 4 -7.55 12.43 -18.07
N GLY A 5 -8.28 13.44 -17.59
CA GLY A 5 -7.98 14.86 -17.87
C GLY A 5 -6.71 15.45 -17.23
N PHE A 6 -5.89 14.65 -16.53
CA PHE A 6 -4.65 15.10 -15.89
C PHE A 6 -3.53 14.12 -16.20
N ALA A 7 -2.32 14.62 -16.47
CA ALA A 7 -1.14 13.79 -16.69
C ALA A 7 -0.64 13.11 -15.40
N GLU A 8 0.18 12.08 -15.54
CA GLU A 8 0.80 11.39 -14.40
C GLU A 8 1.57 12.37 -13.50
N GLY A 9 1.48 12.16 -12.19
CA GLY A 9 2.14 13.00 -11.19
C GLY A 9 1.59 14.43 -11.04
N LYS A 10 0.65 14.88 -11.89
CA LYS A 10 0.09 16.24 -11.80
C LYS A 10 -0.96 16.41 -10.70
N ALA A 11 -1.61 15.33 -10.28
CA ALA A 11 -2.57 15.36 -9.18
C ALA A 11 -2.60 14.02 -8.44
N CYS A 12 -2.98 14.07 -7.16
CA CYS A 12 -3.21 12.89 -6.33
C CYS A 12 -4.38 13.17 -5.38
N LEU A 13 -5.04 12.10 -4.92
CA LEU A 13 -5.98 12.18 -3.81
C LEU A 13 -5.21 11.94 -2.52
N ARG A 14 -5.43 12.77 -1.50
CA ARG A 14 -4.83 12.62 -0.18
C ARG A 14 -5.92 12.55 0.88
N ALA A 15 -5.70 11.77 1.94
CA ALA A 15 -6.49 11.91 3.14
C ALA A 15 -6.21 13.26 3.79
N LYS A 16 -7.18 13.79 4.52
CA LYS A 16 -7.03 15.01 5.32
C LYS A 16 -7.04 14.59 6.79
N ILE A 17 -5.86 14.55 7.39
CA ILE A 17 -5.64 14.02 8.74
C ILE A 17 -4.95 15.10 9.59
N ASP A 18 -3.62 15.07 9.69
CA ASP A 18 -2.84 16.05 10.45
C ASP A 18 -1.41 16.17 9.91
N MET A 19 -1.13 17.30 9.25
CA MET A 19 0.20 17.61 8.72
C MET A 19 1.26 17.86 9.81
N ALA A 20 0.85 18.18 11.05
CA ALA A 20 1.76 18.40 12.17
C ALA A 20 2.08 17.10 12.95
N SER A 21 1.43 15.99 12.60
CA SER A 21 1.59 14.72 13.31
C SER A 21 3.07 14.31 13.44
N PRO A 22 3.49 13.77 14.60
CA PRO A 22 4.82 13.18 14.76
C PRO A 22 5.00 11.91 13.90
N PHE A 23 3.91 11.29 13.46
CA PHE A 23 3.91 10.13 12.56
C PHE A 23 3.74 10.57 11.11
N ILE A 24 4.76 10.32 10.29
CA ILE A 24 4.76 10.69 8.86
C ILE A 24 3.57 10.09 8.10
N VAL A 25 3.17 8.86 8.43
CA VAL A 25 2.04 8.18 7.80
C VAL A 25 0.69 8.91 8.00
N MET A 26 0.58 9.76 9.01
CA MET A 26 -0.62 10.55 9.29
C MET A 26 -0.59 11.96 8.66
N ARG A 27 0.49 12.34 7.98
CA ARG A 27 0.62 13.66 7.33
C ARG A 27 -0.02 13.67 5.95
N ASP A 28 -1.34 13.68 5.93
CA ASP A 28 -2.19 13.67 4.73
C ASP A 28 -1.67 12.66 3.68
N PRO A 29 -1.70 11.35 3.99
CA PRO A 29 -1.15 10.32 3.11
C PRO A 29 -1.87 10.29 1.75
N VAL A 30 -1.14 9.91 0.70
CA VAL A 30 -1.71 9.76 -0.65
C VAL A 30 -2.56 8.50 -0.72
N LEU A 31 -3.79 8.62 -1.21
CA LEU A 31 -4.74 7.51 -1.38
C LEU A 31 -4.82 7.02 -2.82
N TYR A 32 -4.79 7.92 -3.80
CA TYR A 32 -4.80 7.57 -5.23
C TYR A 32 -3.76 8.38 -6.01
N ARG A 33 -3.16 7.73 -7.00
CA ARG A 33 -2.29 8.36 -8.00
C ARG A 33 -2.80 8.11 -9.41
N ILE A 34 -2.42 9.01 -10.32
CA ILE A 34 -2.68 8.85 -11.75
C ILE A 34 -1.55 8.01 -12.37
N LYS A 35 -1.92 6.98 -13.13
CA LYS A 35 -1.02 6.18 -13.93
C LYS A 35 -1.75 5.67 -15.19
N PHE A 36 -1.23 5.96 -16.36
CA PHE A 36 -1.72 5.47 -17.65
C PHE A 36 -0.93 4.22 -18.03
N ALA A 37 -1.27 3.10 -17.37
CA ALA A 37 -0.73 1.79 -17.66
C ALA A 37 -1.87 0.77 -17.67
N ASP A 38 -1.79 -0.20 -18.59
CA ASP A 38 -2.75 -1.29 -18.64
C ASP A 38 -2.59 -2.22 -17.43
N HIS A 39 -3.71 -2.51 -16.79
CA HIS A 39 -3.75 -3.46 -15.68
C HIS A 39 -4.01 -4.87 -16.20
N HIS A 40 -3.24 -5.85 -15.72
CA HIS A 40 -3.35 -7.24 -16.19
C HIS A 40 -4.76 -7.85 -16.06
N GLN A 41 -5.56 -7.44 -15.06
CA GLN A 41 -6.95 -7.90 -14.88
C GLN A 41 -8.02 -6.97 -15.46
N THR A 42 -7.80 -5.65 -15.47
CA THR A 42 -8.84 -4.66 -15.77
C THR A 42 -8.56 -3.85 -17.03
N GLY A 43 -7.47 -4.17 -17.74
CA GLY A 43 -7.03 -3.51 -18.96
C GLY A 43 -6.85 -2.01 -18.78
N SER A 44 -7.32 -1.25 -19.75
CA SER A 44 -7.27 0.22 -19.79
C SER A 44 -8.45 0.90 -19.08
N LYS A 45 -9.26 0.17 -18.31
CA LYS A 45 -10.46 0.70 -17.64
C LYS A 45 -10.15 1.80 -16.63
N TRP A 46 -8.97 1.77 -16.02
CA TRP A 46 -8.58 2.67 -14.95
C TRP A 46 -7.28 3.40 -15.29
N CYS A 47 -7.27 4.72 -15.04
CA CYS A 47 -6.06 5.56 -15.08
C CYS A 47 -5.70 6.13 -13.70
N ILE A 48 -6.41 5.71 -12.66
CA ILE A 48 -6.10 6.02 -11.26
C ILE A 48 -5.99 4.71 -10.49
N TYR A 49 -4.95 4.63 -9.67
CA TYR A 49 -4.68 3.44 -8.87
C TYR A 49 -4.53 3.82 -7.40
N PRO A 50 -5.15 3.05 -6.50
CA PRO A 50 -5.05 3.31 -5.08
C PRO A 50 -3.66 2.93 -4.55
N MET A 51 -3.25 3.56 -3.45
CA MET A 51 -2.02 3.24 -2.73
C MET A 51 -2.25 2.07 -1.79
N TYR A 52 -1.17 1.34 -1.46
CA TYR A 52 -1.19 0.18 -0.56
C TYR A 52 -1.94 0.45 0.74
N ASP A 53 -1.62 1.55 1.43
CA ASP A 53 -2.20 1.89 2.73
C ASP A 53 -3.72 2.12 2.69
N PHE A 54 -4.25 2.52 1.53
CA PHE A 54 -5.68 2.68 1.32
C PHE A 54 -6.38 1.38 0.92
N THR A 55 -5.72 0.54 0.10
CA THR A 55 -6.33 -0.73 -0.34
C THR A 55 -6.30 -1.79 0.74
N HIS A 56 -5.23 -1.87 1.53
CA HIS A 56 -4.95 -3.03 2.36
C HIS A 56 -6.06 -3.26 3.40
N CYS A 57 -6.37 -2.24 4.20
CA CYS A 57 -7.42 -2.28 5.21
C CYS A 57 -8.82 -2.51 4.61
N ILE A 58 -9.12 -1.89 3.46
CA ILE A 58 -10.41 -2.04 2.80
C ILE A 58 -10.58 -3.47 2.26
N SER A 59 -9.53 -4.03 1.64
CA SER A 59 -9.55 -5.42 1.18
C SER A 59 -9.76 -6.38 2.35
N ASP A 60 -9.02 -6.22 3.45
CA ASP A 60 -9.18 -7.04 4.65
C ASP A 60 -10.62 -7.00 5.18
N ALA A 61 -11.21 -5.80 5.25
CA ALA A 61 -12.57 -5.61 5.74
C ALA A 61 -13.62 -6.18 4.77
N LEU A 62 -13.41 -6.05 3.45
CA LEU A 62 -14.30 -6.63 2.44
C LEU A 62 -14.26 -8.17 2.43
N GLU A 63 -13.09 -8.75 2.72
CA GLU A 63 -12.88 -10.20 2.78
C GLU A 63 -13.25 -10.80 4.14
N GLY A 64 -13.62 -9.98 5.13
CA GLY A 64 -14.00 -10.45 6.46
C GLY A 64 -12.83 -10.95 7.30
N ILE A 65 -11.62 -10.45 7.02
CA ILE A 65 -10.43 -10.76 7.80
C ILE A 65 -10.62 -10.30 9.24
N THR A 66 -10.17 -11.11 10.19
CA THR A 66 -10.21 -10.78 11.62
C THR A 66 -8.82 -10.39 12.13
N HIS A 67 -7.78 -11.10 11.67
CA HIS A 67 -6.39 -10.91 12.06
C HIS A 67 -5.55 -10.69 10.80
N SER A 68 -5.27 -9.43 10.50
CA SER A 68 -4.38 -9.05 9.39
C SER A 68 -2.93 -9.14 9.88
N LEU A 69 -2.19 -10.14 9.41
CA LEU A 69 -0.82 -10.41 9.86
C LEU A 69 0.20 -9.85 8.87
N CYS A 70 1.03 -8.91 9.31
CA CYS A 70 2.07 -8.30 8.49
C CYS A 70 3.41 -8.24 9.23
N THR A 71 4.47 -7.79 8.55
CA THR A 71 5.79 -7.68 9.17
C THR A 71 5.98 -6.31 9.85
N LEU A 72 6.96 -6.22 10.75
CA LEU A 72 7.28 -5.00 11.51
C LEU A 72 7.54 -3.75 10.66
N GLU A 73 7.87 -3.89 9.38
CA GLU A 73 8.00 -2.76 8.45
C GLU A 73 6.71 -1.92 8.34
N PHE A 74 5.55 -2.46 8.69
CA PHE A 74 4.24 -1.78 8.61
C PHE A 74 3.68 -1.36 9.98
N GLN A 75 4.49 -1.40 11.03
CA GLN A 75 4.03 -1.09 12.39
C GLN A 75 3.46 0.33 12.51
N ASP A 76 4.10 1.33 11.90
CA ASP A 76 3.59 2.70 11.91
C ASP A 76 2.32 2.84 11.04
N ASN A 77 2.25 2.10 9.92
CA ASN A 77 1.13 2.12 8.99
C ASN A 77 -0.19 1.65 9.63
N ARG A 78 -0.14 0.88 10.73
CA ARG A 78 -1.34 0.52 11.50
C ARG A 78 -2.19 1.73 11.87
N ARG A 79 -1.57 2.87 12.20
CA ARG A 79 -2.29 4.10 12.55
C ARG A 79 -3.18 4.58 11.42
N LEU A 80 -2.68 4.50 10.19
CA LEU A 80 -3.43 4.86 8.99
C LEU A 80 -4.45 3.79 8.63
N TYR A 81 -4.11 2.51 8.84
CA TYR A 81 -5.03 1.38 8.68
C TYR A 81 -6.30 1.59 9.52
N ASP A 82 -6.14 1.82 10.82
CA ASP A 82 -7.24 2.07 11.76
C ASP A 82 -8.00 3.34 11.36
N TRP A 83 -7.29 4.42 11.04
CA TRP A 83 -7.91 5.68 10.62
C TRP A 83 -8.80 5.50 9.37
N VAL A 84 -8.37 4.74 8.36
CA VAL A 84 -9.18 4.51 7.17
C VAL A 84 -10.47 3.76 7.53
N LEU A 85 -10.37 2.69 8.32
CA LEU A 85 -11.53 1.88 8.72
C LEU A 85 -12.53 2.69 9.56
N ASP A 86 -12.05 3.54 10.45
CA ASP A 86 -12.89 4.39 11.30
C ASP A 86 -13.62 5.49 10.51
N ASN A 87 -13.13 5.85 9.32
CA ASN A 87 -13.64 6.95 8.50
C ASN A 87 -14.42 6.49 7.26
N ILE A 88 -14.70 5.19 7.12
CA ILE A 88 -15.52 4.64 6.04
C ILE A 88 -16.67 3.80 6.60
N SER A 89 -17.70 3.58 5.78
CA SER A 89 -18.80 2.68 6.13
C SER A 89 -18.54 1.28 5.59
N ILE A 90 -18.00 0.40 6.43
CA ILE A 90 -17.68 -0.99 6.08
C ILE A 90 -18.06 -1.91 7.28
N PRO A 91 -18.55 -3.14 7.05
CA PRO A 91 -19.17 -3.92 8.13
C PRO A 91 -18.17 -4.61 9.07
N VAL A 92 -16.94 -4.83 8.62
CA VAL A 92 -15.92 -5.56 9.38
C VAL A 92 -14.77 -4.60 9.69
N HIS A 93 -14.30 -4.63 10.93
CA HIS A 93 -13.14 -3.88 11.40
C HIS A 93 -12.00 -4.86 11.72
N PRO A 94 -11.20 -5.25 10.71
CA PRO A 94 -10.04 -6.13 10.90
C PRO A 94 -9.00 -5.46 11.79
N ARG A 95 -8.20 -6.26 12.50
CA ARG A 95 -7.08 -5.76 13.29
C ARG A 95 -5.74 -6.20 12.71
N GLN A 96 -4.81 -5.24 12.58
CA GLN A 96 -3.44 -5.51 12.16
C GLN A 96 -2.55 -5.96 13.33
N TYR A 97 -1.77 -7.01 13.10
CA TYR A 97 -0.76 -7.54 14.00
C TYR A 97 0.57 -7.73 13.26
N GLU A 98 1.66 -7.27 13.88
CA GLU A 98 2.98 -7.31 13.27
C GLU A 98 3.88 -8.39 13.87
N PHE A 99 4.66 -9.06 13.03
CA PHE A 99 5.69 -10.02 13.45
C PHE A 99 7.05 -9.73 12.79
N SER A 100 8.13 -10.25 13.36
CA SER A 100 9.45 -10.09 12.78
C SER A 100 9.58 -10.87 11.47
N ARG A 101 10.13 -10.22 10.44
CA ARG A 101 10.49 -10.92 9.22
C ARG A 101 11.51 -12.02 9.51
N LEU A 102 11.45 -13.11 8.74
CA LEU A 102 12.53 -14.08 8.74
C LEU A 102 13.81 -13.42 8.19
N ASN A 103 14.94 -13.62 8.87
CA ASN A 103 16.25 -13.24 8.38
C ASN A 103 17.19 -14.45 8.51
N LEU A 104 17.53 -15.06 7.37
CA LEU A 104 18.35 -16.25 7.31
C LEU A 104 19.82 -15.87 7.10
N GLU A 105 20.70 -16.50 7.87
CA GLU A 105 22.14 -16.40 7.63
C GLU A 105 22.50 -17.02 6.27
N TYR A 106 23.60 -16.53 5.68
CA TYR A 106 24.14 -16.98 4.40
C TYR A 106 23.17 -16.90 3.19
N THR A 107 22.06 -16.17 3.31
CA THR A 107 21.03 -16.06 2.27
C THR A 107 20.75 -14.60 1.90
N VAL A 108 20.38 -14.36 0.65
CA VAL A 108 19.94 -13.03 0.16
C VAL A 108 18.50 -13.10 -0.33
N MET A 109 17.61 -12.27 0.24
CA MET A 109 16.19 -12.25 -0.12
C MET A 109 15.72 -10.97 -0.83
N SER A 110 16.63 -10.03 -1.10
CA SER A 110 16.28 -8.79 -1.80
C SER A 110 16.01 -9.06 -3.28
N LYS A 111 14.82 -8.69 -3.76
CA LYS A 111 14.43 -8.81 -5.19
C LYS A 111 15.50 -8.24 -6.13
N ARG A 112 16.09 -7.09 -5.80
CA ARG A 112 17.14 -6.45 -6.61
C ARG A 112 18.40 -7.31 -6.71
N LYS A 113 18.89 -7.84 -5.58
CA LYS A 113 20.10 -8.68 -5.55
C LYS A 113 19.87 -10.04 -6.23
N LEU A 114 18.71 -10.65 -6.01
CA LEU A 114 18.34 -11.90 -6.68
C LEU A 114 18.22 -11.71 -8.19
N ASN A 115 17.60 -10.62 -8.64
CA ASN A 115 17.52 -10.31 -10.07
C ASN A 115 18.92 -10.15 -10.67
N LEU A 116 19.81 -9.41 -10.01
CA LEU A 116 21.21 -9.27 -10.42
C LEU A 116 21.90 -10.63 -10.60
N LEU A 117 21.71 -11.57 -9.67
CA LEU A 117 22.30 -12.91 -9.79
C LEU A 117 21.76 -13.70 -10.99
N VAL A 118 20.54 -13.42 -11.43
CA VAL A 118 19.92 -14.05 -12.60
C VAL A 118 20.36 -13.37 -13.90
N THR A 119 20.43 -12.04 -13.93
CA THR A 119 20.72 -11.27 -15.15
C THR A 119 22.20 -11.11 -15.43
N ASP A 120 22.99 -10.84 -14.38
CA ASP A 120 24.43 -10.62 -14.47
C ASP A 120 25.19 -11.93 -14.23
N GLN A 121 24.67 -13.06 -14.74
CA GLN A 121 25.34 -14.35 -14.60
C GLN A 121 26.85 -14.19 -14.81
N ALA A 122 27.57 -14.53 -13.75
CA ALA A 122 29.02 -14.49 -13.68
C ALA A 122 29.61 -15.09 -14.96
N ARG A 123 30.33 -14.26 -15.71
CA ARG A 123 31.49 -14.75 -16.46
C ARG A 123 32.54 -15.21 -15.47
#